data_AF-A0AAJ2LQV2-F1
#
_entry.id   AF-A0AAJ2LQV2-F1
#
_cell.length_a   1.000
_cell.length_b   1.000
_cell.length_c   1.000
_cell.angle_alpha   90.00
_cell.angle_beta   90.00
_cell.angle_gamma   90.00
#
_symmetry.space_group_name_H-M   'P 1'
#
loop_
_entity.id
_entity.type
_entity.pdbx_description
1 polymer ?
#
loop_
_entity_poly.entity_id
_entity_poly.type
_entity_poly.pdbx_seq_one_letter_code
_entity_poly.pdbx_strand_id
1 'polypeptide(L)' 'MSLINTEVKPFKATAFHNGNFVDVSEADLKGKWSVVFFYPADFTFVCPTELGDLADNYEEFKKLGVEIYSVST' A
#
# COMPACT_ATOMS: atom_id res chain seq x y z
N MET A 1 -6.27 -14.97 15.73
CA MET A 1 -6.48 -13.72 16.48
C MET A 1 -6.46 -12.58 15.48
N SER A 2 -7.37 -11.63 15.59
CA SER A 2 -7.38 -10.43 14.75
C SER A 2 -6.14 -9.56 15.06
N LEU A 3 -5.65 -8.82 14.06
CA LEU A 3 -4.58 -7.83 14.21
C LEU A 3 -5.12 -6.43 14.55
N ILE A 4 -6.44 -6.30 14.76
CA ILE A 4 -7.05 -5.02 15.14
C ILE A 4 -6.45 -4.49 16.44
N ASN A 5 -6.15 -3.18 16.47
CA ASN A 5 -5.54 -2.49 17.62
C ASN A 5 -4.16 -3.05 18.02
N THR A 6 -3.42 -3.62 17.07
CA THR A 6 -2.01 -4.01 17.24
C THR A 6 -1.11 -3.13 16.38
N GLU A 7 0.14 -2.96 16.80
CA GLU A 7 1.12 -2.21 16.02
C GLU A 7 1.68 -3.04 14.86
N VAL A 8 1.95 -2.35 13.74
CA VAL A 8 2.61 -2.96 12.58
C VAL A 8 4.01 -3.43 12.99
N LYS A 9 4.38 -4.63 12.54
CA LYS A 9 5.71 -5.18 12.79
C LYS A 9 6.75 -4.52 11.90
N PRO A 10 8.02 -4.45 12.34
CA PRO A 10 9.10 -3.94 11.51
C PRO A 10 9.22 -4.71 10.18
N PHE A 11 9.46 -3.99 9.10
CA PHE A 11 9.68 -4.58 7.78
C PHE A 11 10.60 -3.70 6.93
N LYS A 12 11.22 -4.33 5.93
CA LYS A 12 11.92 -3.63 4.85
C LYS A 12 11.56 -4.28 3.53
N ALA A 13 11.13 -3.48 2.57
CA ALA A 13 10.73 -3.91 1.25
C ALA A 13 11.23 -2.93 0.19
N THR A 14 11.32 -3.40 -1.05
CA THR A 14 11.57 -2.57 -2.23
C THR A 14 10.26 -2.41 -2.97
N ALA A 15 9.86 -1.18 -3.27
CA ALA A 15 8.66 -0.84 -4.01
C ALA A 15 9.01 -0.17 -5.34
N PHE A 16 8.09 -0.25 -6.31
CA PHE A 16 8.19 0.51 -7.56
C PHE A 16 7.26 1.72 -7.50
N HIS A 17 7.79 2.91 -7.71
CA HIS A 17 7.04 4.16 -7.68
C HIS A 17 7.55 5.09 -8.78
N ASN A 18 6.67 5.51 -9.69
CA ASN A 18 6.96 6.51 -10.75
C ASN A 18 8.24 6.20 -11.54
N GLY A 19 8.41 4.94 -11.95
CA GLY A 19 9.55 4.52 -12.77
C GLY A 19 10.82 4.14 -12.00
N ASN A 20 10.83 4.28 -10.67
CA ASN A 20 12.01 4.03 -9.85
C ASN A 20 11.74 3.00 -8.76
N PHE A 21 12.78 2.26 -8.37
CA PHE A 21 12.78 1.43 -7.18
C PHE A 21 13.10 2.28 -5.95
N VAL A 22 12.30 2.13 -4.90
CA VAL A 22 12.45 2.84 -3.62
C VAL A 22 12.40 1.84 -2.47
N ASP A 23 13.17 2.10 -1.41
CA ASP A 23 13.07 1.34 -0.17
C ASP A 23 11.88 1.86 0.65
N VAL A 24 11.10 0.95 1.22
CA VAL A 24 9.95 1.24 2.11
C VAL A 24 10.06 0.38 3.37
N SER A 25 9.73 0.97 4.51
CA SER A 25 9.80 0.36 5.84
C SER A 25 8.63 0.76 6.73
N GLU A 26 8.50 0.15 7.90
CA GLU A 26 7.48 0.55 8.88
C GLU A 26 7.65 2.00 9.37
N ALA A 27 8.86 2.56 9.24
CA ALA A 27 9.13 3.94 9.59
C ALA A 27 8.39 4.92 8.66
N ASP A 28 8.21 4.57 7.39
CA ASP A 28 7.53 5.40 6.39
C ASP A 28 6.01 5.50 6.63
N LEU A 29 5.46 4.51 7.35
CA LEU A 29 4.05 4.47 7.74
C LEU A 29 3.76 5.33 8.99
N LYS A 30 4.78 5.74 9.74
CA LYS A 30 4.59 6.49 11.00
C LYS A 30 4.22 7.94 10.70
N GLY A 31 3.25 8.45 11.47
CA GLY A 31 2.83 9.86 11.40
C GLY A 31 1.96 10.21 10.17
N LYS A 32 1.57 9.21 9.37
CA LYS A 32 0.63 9.35 8.25
C LYS A 32 -0.41 8.23 8.33
N TRP A 33 -1.61 8.51 7.85
CA TRP A 33 -2.56 7.43 7.61
C TRP A 33 -2.05 6.57 6.45
N SER A 34 -2.06 5.26 6.63
CA SER A 34 -1.51 4.31 5.66
C SER A 34 -2.50 3.20 5.40
N VAL A 35 -2.76 2.91 4.12
CA VAL A 35 -3.50 1.73 3.69
C VAL A 35 -2.51 0.76 3.06
N VAL A 36 -2.42 -0.44 3.64
CA VAL A 36 -1.63 -1.54 3.06
C VAL A 36 -2.58 -2.51 2.39
N PHE A 37 -2.63 -2.46 1.06
CA PHE A 37 -3.55 -3.23 0.24
C PHE A 37 -2.84 -4.47 -0.31
N PHE A 38 -3.17 -5.64 0.23
CA PHE A 38 -2.60 -6.91 -0.21
C PHE A 38 -3.42 -7.50 -1.36
N TYR A 39 -2.75 -7.89 -2.44
CA TYR A 39 -3.36 -8.62 -3.55
C TYR A 39 -2.51 -9.85 -3.94
N PRO A 40 -3.12 -10.92 -4.50
CA PRO A 40 -2.44 -12.18 -4.74
C PRO A 40 -1.17 -12.11 -5.60
N ALA A 41 -1.27 -11.55 -6.82
CA ALA A 41 -0.18 -11.49 -7.78
C ALA A 41 -0.51 -10.58 -8.96
N ASP A 42 0.54 -10.02 -9.56
CA ASP A 42 0.48 -9.26 -10.80
C ASP A 42 0.01 -10.13 -11.98
N PHE A 43 -0.60 -9.51 -12.99
CA PHE A 43 -1.06 -10.17 -14.22
C PHE A 43 -2.12 -11.27 -14.03
N THR A 44 -2.93 -11.18 -12.98
CA THR A 44 -4.11 -12.03 -12.75
C THR A 44 -5.41 -11.30 -13.10
N PHE A 45 -6.54 -12.03 -13.18
CA PHE A 45 -7.78 -11.51 -13.78
C PHE A 45 -8.62 -10.58 -12.89
N VAL A 46 -8.47 -10.65 -11.56
CA VAL A 46 -9.31 -9.89 -10.59
C VAL A 46 -8.55 -8.70 -9.99
N CYS A 47 -7.23 -8.80 -9.85
CA CYS A 47 -6.41 -7.75 -9.24
C CYS A 47 -6.38 -6.39 -9.96
N PRO A 48 -6.50 -6.26 -11.30
CA PRO A 48 -6.36 -4.96 -11.94
C PRO A 48 -7.55 -4.03 -11.68
N THR A 49 -8.74 -4.55 -11.38
CA THR A 49 -9.92 -3.70 -11.12
C THR A 49 -9.83 -3.03 -9.75
N GLU A 50 -9.43 -3.76 -8.71
CA GLU A 50 -9.30 -3.19 -7.36
C GLU A 50 -8.15 -2.17 -7.28
N LEU A 51 -7.04 -2.46 -7.95
CA LEU A 51 -5.93 -1.51 -8.05
C LEU A 51 -6.29 -0.29 -8.88
N GLY A 52 -7.09 -0.46 -9.94
CA GLY A 52 -7.64 0.63 -10.74
C GLY A 52 -8.53 1.57 -9.93
N ASP A 53 -9.47 1.01 -9.16
CA ASP A 53 -10.35 1.80 -8.28
C ASP A 53 -9.56 2.58 -7.23
N LEU A 54 -8.51 1.98 -6.64
CA LEU A 54 -7.62 2.68 -5.71
C LEU A 54 -6.84 3.81 -6.39
N ALA A 55 -6.39 3.60 -7.63
CA ALA A 55 -5.69 4.61 -8.40
C ALA A 55 -6.59 5.79 -8.77
N ASP A 56 -7.83 5.54 -9.20
CA ASP A 56 -8.81 6.58 -9.55
C ASP A 56 -9.16 7.46 -8.34
N ASN A 57 -9.19 6.87 -7.14
CA ASN A 57 -9.47 7.58 -5.88
C ASN A 57 -8.21 8.10 -5.17
N TYR A 58 -7.01 7.88 -5.71
CA TYR A 58 -5.75 8.19 -5.04
C TYR A 58 -5.63 9.67 -4.64
N GLU A 59 -6.11 10.58 -5.50
CA GLU A 59 -6.12 12.02 -5.21
C GLU A 59 -7.02 12.39 -4.03
N GLU A 60 -8.10 11.64 -3.79
CA GLU A 60 -8.96 11.85 -2.63
C GLU A 60 -8.27 11.37 -1.34
N PHE A 61 -7.64 10.19 -1.37
CA PHE A 61 -6.83 9.69 -0.26
C PHE A 61 -5.68 10.65 0.09
N LYS A 62 -4.99 11.20 -0.91
CA LYS A 62 -3.95 12.22 -0.72
C LYS A 62 -4.48 13.45 0.00
N LYS A 63 -5.67 13.96 -0.37
CA LYS A 63 -6.31 15.11 0.30
C LYS A 63 -6.64 14.82 1.76
N LEU A 64 -6.93 13.57 2.10
CA LEU A 64 -7.16 13.11 3.47
C LEU A 64 -5.86 12.82 4.23
N GLY A 65 -4.69 12.98 3.60
CA GLY A 65 -3.39 12.67 4.21
C GLY A 65 -3.12 11.17 4.34
N VAL A 66 -3.75 10.37 3.49
CA VAL A 66 -3.61 8.91 3.43
C VAL A 66 -2.65 8.54 2.31
N GLU A 67 -1.73 7.62 2.59
CA GLU A 67 -0.85 6.99 1.59
C GLU A 67 -1.23 5.53 1.38
N ILE A 68 -1.09 5.04 0.14
CA ILE A 68 -1.50 3.69 -0.26
C ILE A 68 -0.27 2.88 -0.67
N TYR A 69 -0.17 1.66 -0.13
CA TYR A 69 0.88 0.70 -0.41
C TYR A 69 0.24 -0.60 -0.91
N SER A 70 0.37 -0.89 -2.20
CA SER A 70 -0.07 -2.16 -2.79
C SER A 70 1.02 -3.23 -2.63
N VAL A 71 0.67 -4.41 -2.14
CA VAL A 71 1.62 -5.49 -1.80
C VAL A 71 1.19 -6.81 -2.41
N SER A 72 2.10 -7.45 -3.14
CA SER A 72 2.00 -8.83 -3.64
C SER A 72 3.30 -9.59 -3.33
N THR A 73 3.32 -10.91 -3.59
CA THR A 73 4.49 -11.78 -3.40
C THR A 73 5.27 -12.01 -4.69
#